data_AF-A0A5C5YR57-F1
#
_entry.id   AF-A0A5C5YR57-F1
#
_cell.length_a   1.000
_cell.length_b   1.000
_cell.length_c   1.000
_cell.angle_alpha   90.00
_cell.angle_beta   90.00
_cell.angle_gamma   90.00
#
_symmetry.space_group_name_H-M   'P 1'
#
loop_
_entity.id
_entity.type
_entity.pdbx_description
1 polymer ?
#
loop_
_entity_poly.entity_id
_entity_poly.type
_entity_poly.pdbx_seq_one_letter_code
_entity_poly.pdbx_strand_id
1 'polypeptide(L)'
;MVERRSLVEGISGAKPEDEKEFVYGEEPSAKKSNSFDKHSQPKILPQMASRVPITTRARPEIASALKRASLERQLSGEQPFYVQEILEEALDAWLRSRGFL
;
A
#
# COMPACT_ATOMS: atom_id res chain seq x y z
N MET A 1 -21.89 -26.25 32.93
CA MET A 1 -21.72 -26.00 31.49
C MET A 1 -22.12 -24.54 31.25
N VAL A 2 -21.21 -23.69 30.76
CA VAL A 2 -21.53 -22.29 30.46
C VAL A 2 -22.15 -22.26 29.07
N GLU A 3 -23.45 -21.97 28.97
CA GLU A 3 -24.12 -21.79 27.68
C GLU A 3 -23.56 -20.54 26.99
N ARG A 4 -23.06 -20.72 25.75
CA ARG A 4 -22.51 -19.63 24.95
C ARG A 4 -23.66 -18.80 24.40
N ARG A 5 -23.73 -17.52 24.79
CA ARG A 5 -24.72 -16.56 24.27
C ARG A 5 -24.60 -16.43 22.76
N SER A 6 -25.73 -16.41 22.07
CA SER A 6 -25.80 -16.15 20.63
C SER A 6 -25.30 -14.74 20.33
N LEU A 7 -24.57 -14.58 19.23
CA LEU A 7 -24.01 -13.31 18.77
C LEU A 7 -25.09 -12.25 18.49
N VAL A 8 -26.32 -12.71 18.24
CA VAL A 8 -27.55 -11.89 18.05
C VAL A 8 -27.99 -11.21 19.34
N GLU A 9 -27.67 -11.79 20.50
CA GLU A 9 -28.17 -11.34 21.80
C GLU A 9 -27.18 -10.41 22.53
N GLY A 10 -25.96 -10.27 21.99
CA GLY A 10 -24.85 -9.58 22.64
C GLY A 10 -24.70 -8.09 22.32
N ILE A 11 -25.45 -7.55 21.36
CA ILE A 11 -25.32 -6.16 20.91
C ILE A 11 -26.60 -5.38 21.26
N SER A 12 -26.52 -4.57 22.31
CA SER A 12 -27.60 -3.64 22.68
C SER A 12 -27.46 -2.36 21.86
N GLY A 13 -28.13 -2.28 20.71
CA GLY A 13 -28.30 -0.98 20.01
C GLY A 13 -28.34 -1.00 18.48
N ALA A 14 -28.16 -2.14 17.83
CA ALA A 14 -28.31 -2.24 16.38
C ALA A 14 -29.70 -2.79 16.00
N LYS A 15 -30.22 -2.36 14.85
CA LYS A 15 -31.52 -2.81 14.36
C LYS A 15 -31.37 -4.25 13.85
N PRO A 16 -32.27 -5.17 14.22
CA PRO A 16 -32.14 -6.61 13.96
C PRO A 16 -32.26 -7.01 12.48
N GLU A 17 -32.56 -6.06 11.60
CA GLU A 17 -32.73 -6.28 10.15
C GLU A 17 -31.37 -6.26 9.44
N ASP A 18 -30.52 -5.27 9.73
CA ASP A 18 -29.18 -5.13 9.15
C ASP A 18 -28.25 -6.29 9.57
N GLU A 19 -28.50 -6.86 10.76
CA GLU A 19 -27.71 -7.98 11.31
C GLU A 19 -28.03 -9.31 10.63
N LYS A 20 -29.29 -9.52 10.22
CA LYS A 20 -29.68 -10.74 9.52
C LYS A 20 -29.09 -10.78 8.11
N GLU A 21 -29.01 -9.64 7.44
CA GLU A 21 -28.40 -9.54 6.10
C GLU A 21 -26.90 -9.86 6.14
N PHE A 22 -26.18 -9.38 7.15
CA PHE A 22 -24.75 -9.67 7.34
C PHE A 22 -24.47 -11.14 7.69
N VAL A 23 -25.33 -11.78 8.50
CA VAL A 23 -25.10 -13.14 9.01
C VAL A 23 -25.62 -14.22 8.05
N TYR A 24 -26.75 -13.99 7.38
CA TYR A 24 -27.42 -15.02 6.56
C TYR A 24 -27.18 -14.86 5.05
N GLY A 25 -26.60 -13.75 4.59
CA GLY A 25 -26.14 -13.59 3.21
C GLY A 25 -27.21 -13.90 2.16
N GLU A 26 -28.43 -13.35 2.31
CA GLU A 26 -29.42 -13.42 1.24
C GLU A 26 -28.94 -12.56 0.06
N GLU A 27 -28.58 -13.18 -1.05
CA GLU A 27 -28.24 -12.50 -2.30
C GLU A 27 -29.52 -11.90 -2.94
N PRO A 28 -29.59 -10.57 -3.17
CA PRO A 28 -30.39 -10.05 -4.26
C PRO A 28 -29.55 -10.07 -5.54
N SER A 29 -29.98 -10.93 -6.45
CA SER A 29 -29.52 -10.97 -7.84
C SER A 29 -29.58 -9.60 -8.53
N ALA A 30 -28.61 -9.39 -9.41
CA ALA A 30 -28.66 -8.49 -10.57
C ALA A 30 -28.56 -6.97 -10.31
N LYS A 31 -27.33 -6.46 -10.42
CA LYS A 31 -26.94 -5.43 -11.41
C LYS A 31 -25.42 -5.43 -11.60
N LYS A 32 -24.93 -6.26 -12.52
CA LYS A 32 -23.58 -6.12 -13.09
C LYS A 32 -23.60 -4.95 -14.10
N SER A 33 -23.43 -3.71 -13.62
CA SER A 33 -22.97 -2.64 -14.49
C SER A 33 -21.47 -2.82 -14.69
N ASN A 34 -21.15 -3.46 -15.80
CA ASN A 34 -19.83 -3.77 -16.30
C ASN A 34 -19.14 -2.48 -16.77
N SER A 35 -18.73 -1.60 -15.85
CA SER A 35 -17.74 -0.57 -16.15
C SER A 35 -16.37 -1.15 -15.82
N PHE A 36 -15.76 -1.78 -16.82
CA PHE A 36 -14.32 -2.04 -16.84
C PHE A 36 -13.60 -0.69 -16.81
N ASP A 37 -13.35 -0.21 -15.59
CA ASP A 37 -12.52 0.94 -15.34
C ASP A 37 -11.09 0.56 -15.71
N LYS A 38 -10.67 1.00 -16.89
CA LYS A 38 -9.44 0.56 -17.56
C LYS A 38 -8.20 1.31 -17.06
N HIS A 39 -8.22 1.77 -15.81
CA HIS A 39 -7.07 2.30 -15.09
C HIS A 39 -7.10 1.72 -13.67
N SER A 40 -6.77 0.43 -13.55
CA SER A 40 -6.41 -0.16 -12.26
C SER A 40 -5.09 0.47 -11.83
N GLN A 41 -5.17 1.69 -11.28
CA GLN A 41 -4.12 2.23 -10.42
C GLN A 41 -3.74 1.11 -9.45
N PRO A 42 -2.45 0.76 -9.32
CA PRO A 42 -2.06 -0.29 -8.40
C PRO A 42 -2.62 0.11 -7.03
N LYS A 43 -3.55 -0.69 -6.52
CA LYS A 43 -4.22 -0.42 -5.26
C LYS A 43 -3.16 -0.59 -4.18
N ILE A 44 -2.49 0.50 -3.83
CA ILE A 44 -1.51 0.54 -2.74
C ILE A 44 -2.28 0.02 -1.53
N LEU A 45 -1.83 -1.11 -0.98
CA LEU A 45 -2.47 -1.70 0.19
C LEU A 45 -2.43 -0.63 1.30
N PRO A 46 -3.48 -0.47 2.12
CA PRO A 46 -3.47 0.52 3.21
C PRO A 46 -2.27 0.36 4.16
N GLN A 47 -1.72 -0.85 4.22
CA GLN A 47 -0.52 -1.25 4.96
C GLN A 47 0.78 -0.65 4.39
N MET A 48 0.74 -0.12 3.16
CA MET A 48 1.86 0.44 2.39
C MET A 48 1.71 1.96 2.19
N ALA A 49 0.80 2.61 2.92
CA ALA A 49 0.65 4.07 2.86
C ALA A 49 1.86 4.82 3.46
N SER A 50 2.70 4.12 4.25
CA SER A 50 3.95 4.63 4.80
C SER A 50 5.17 4.10 4.04
N ARG A 51 6.32 4.77 4.20
CA ARG A 51 7.60 4.32 3.64
C ARG A 51 7.92 2.92 4.18
N VAL A 52 8.10 1.95 3.27
CA VAL A 52 8.45 0.55 3.60
C VAL A 52 9.95 0.34 3.47
N PRO A 53 10.65 -0.26 4.45
CA PRO A 53 12.08 -0.52 4.33
C PRO A 53 12.36 -1.55 3.24
N ILE A 54 13.23 -1.19 2.28
CA ILE A 54 13.76 -2.11 1.27
C ILE A 54 15.22 -2.35 1.59
N THR A 55 15.60 -3.60 1.85
CA THR A 55 17.00 -3.99 2.11
C THR A 55 17.52 -4.89 1.00
N THR A 56 18.68 -4.54 0.45
CA THR A 56 19.37 -5.36 -0.57
C THR A 56 20.88 -5.10 -0.51
N ARG A 57 21.67 -5.99 -1.11
CA ARG A 57 23.12 -5.81 -1.23
C ARG A 57 23.44 -5.08 -2.53
N ALA A 58 24.24 -4.02 -2.43
CA ALA A 58 24.76 -3.29 -3.58
C ALA A 58 26.23 -3.62 -3.83
N ARG A 59 26.70 -3.43 -5.06
CA ARG A 59 28.13 -3.50 -5.38
C ARG A 59 28.90 -2.39 -4.64
N PRO A 60 30.16 -2.63 -4.23
CA PRO A 60 30.95 -1.63 -3.50
C PRO A 60 31.13 -0.31 -4.27
N GLU A 61 31.28 -0.37 -5.59
CA GLU A 61 31.45 0.81 -6.43
C GLU A 61 30.18 1.69 -6.41
N ILE A 62 29.01 1.06 -6.49
CA ILE A 62 27.72 1.76 -6.44
C ILE A 62 27.50 2.36 -5.05
N ALA A 63 27.76 1.60 -3.98
CA ALA A 63 27.56 2.07 -2.61
C ALA A 63 28.47 3.25 -2.27
N SER A 64 29.73 3.23 -2.73
CA SER A 64 30.67 4.34 -2.52
C SER A 64 30.33 5.56 -3.36
N ALA A 65 29.96 5.39 -4.63
CA ALA A 65 29.50 6.48 -5.49
C ALA A 65 28.24 7.17 -4.95
N LEU A 66 27.25 6.39 -4.49
CA LEU A 66 26.00 6.91 -3.93
C LEU A 66 26.24 7.75 -2.68
N LYS A 67 27.10 7.27 -1.76
CA LYS A 67 27.47 8.04 -0.56
C LYS A 67 28.21 9.33 -0.92
N ARG A 68 29.13 9.28 -1.89
CA ARG A 68 29.85 10.47 -2.36
C ARG A 68 28.89 11.50 -2.95
N ALA A 69 28.01 11.08 -3.86
CA ALA A 69 27.03 11.96 -4.48
C ALA A 69 26.10 12.62 -3.45
N SER A 70 25.63 11.85 -2.46
CA SER A 70 24.82 12.37 -1.35
C SER A 70 25.56 13.46 -0.57
N LEU A 71 26.84 13.24 -0.24
CA LEU A 71 27.66 14.22 0.48
C LEU A 71 27.95 15.48 -0.37
N GLU A 72 28.33 15.30 -1.63
CA GLU A 72 28.62 16.42 -2.55
C GLU A 72 27.41 17.33 -2.73
N ARG A 73 26.23 16.74 -2.93
CA ARG A 73 24.97 17.49 -3.02
C ARG A 73 24.60 18.19 -1.72
N GLN A 74 24.85 17.56 -0.57
CA GLN A 74 24.62 18.19 0.71
C GLN A 74 25.54 19.41 0.91
N LEU A 75 26.79 19.33 0.46
CA LEU A 75 27.74 20.43 0.52
C LEU A 75 27.40 21.56 -0.47
N SER A 76 26.88 21.22 -1.65
CA SER A 76 26.44 22.22 -2.64
C SER A 76 25.04 22.78 -2.36
N GLY A 77 24.29 22.19 -1.43
CA GLY A 77 22.92 22.59 -1.10
C GLY A 77 21.88 22.15 -2.15
N GLU A 78 22.21 21.15 -2.98
CA GLU A 78 21.34 20.63 -4.04
C GLU A 78 20.41 19.51 -3.52
N GLN A 79 19.13 19.57 -3.87
CA GLN A 79 18.16 18.52 -3.56
C GLN A 79 17.87 17.64 -4.79
N PRO A 80 17.66 16.31 -4.62
CA PRO A 80 17.75 15.56 -3.36
C PRO A 80 19.20 15.23 -2.97
N PHE A 81 19.51 15.35 -1.68
CA PHE A 81 20.81 14.95 -1.10
C PHE A 81 20.72 13.74 -0.17
N TYR A 82 19.51 13.34 0.27
CA TYR A 82 19.36 12.12 1.05
C TYR A 82 19.50 10.88 0.15
N VAL A 83 20.27 9.89 0.63
CA VAL A 83 20.47 8.61 -0.08
C VAL A 83 19.14 7.95 -0.43
N GLN A 84 18.15 8.01 0.45
CA GLN A 84 16.83 7.46 0.19
C GLN A 84 16.13 8.12 -1.00
N GLU A 85 16.14 9.45 -1.08
CA GLU A 85 15.48 10.20 -2.14
C GLU A 85 16.18 10.01 -3.48
N ILE A 86 17.52 10.02 -3.49
CA ILE A 86 18.31 9.71 -4.69
C ILE A 86 18.00 8.30 -5.18
N LEU A 87 17.85 7.34 -4.27
CA LEU A 87 17.49 5.96 -4.60
C LEU A 87 16.06 5.87 -5.14
N GLU A 88 15.10 6.56 -4.52
CA GLU A 88 13.71 6.62 -4.98
C GLU A 88 13.61 7.24 -6.38
N GLU A 89 14.29 8.35 -6.67
CA GLU A 89 14.30 9.00 -7.99
C GLU A 89 14.86 8.05 -9.07
N ALA A 90 15.98 7.38 -8.77
CA ALA A 90 16.60 6.44 -9.70
C ALA A 90 15.74 5.19 -9.93
N LEU A 91 15.12 4.65 -8.88
CA LEU A 91 14.24 3.48 -8.98
C LEU A 91 12.92 3.82 -9.67
N ASP A 92 12.33 4.98 -9.42
CA ASP A 92 11.10 5.42 -10.05
C ASP A 92 11.28 5.53 -11.56
N ALA A 93 12.34 6.21 -12.01
CA ALA A 93 12.67 6.31 -13.44
C ALA A 93 12.84 4.93 -14.09
N TRP A 94 13.54 4.01 -13.43
CA TRP A 94 13.75 2.65 -13.94
C TRP A 94 12.46 1.83 -14.00
N LEU A 95 11.61 1.89 -12.97
CA LEU A 95 10.35 1.15 -12.88
C LEU A 95 9.33 1.64 -13.92
N ARG A 96 9.18 2.96 -14.06
CA ARG A 96 8.31 3.58 -15.06
C ARG A 96 8.71 3.22 -16.48
N SER A 97 10.01 3.25 -16.78
CA SER A 97 10.53 2.90 -18.11
C SER A 97 10.20 1.46 -18.54
N ARG A 98 9.89 0.58 -17.57
CA ARG A 98 9.57 -0.83 -17.79
C ARG A 98 8.09 -1.17 -17.57
N GLY A 99 7.26 -0.19 -17.22
CA GLY A 99 5.84 -0.38 -16.97
C GLY A 99 5.52 -1.13 -15.67
N PHE A 100 6.42 -1.10 -14.67
CA PHE A 100 6.15 -1.64 -13.34
C PHE A 100 5.46 -0.64 -12.40
N LEU A 101 5.49 0.66 -12.76
CA LEU A 101 4.87 1.80 -12.08
C LEU A 101 4.38 2.79 -13.12
#